data_AF-A0A7V6NG44-F1
#
_entry.id   AF-A0A7V6NG44-F1
#
_cell.length_a   1.000
_cell.length_b   1.000
_cell.length_c   1.000
_cell.angle_alpha   90.00
_cell.angle_beta   90.00
_cell.angle_gamma   90.00
#
_symmetry.space_group_name_H-M   'P 1'
#
loop_
_entity.id
_entity.type
_entity.pdbx_description
1 polymer ?
#
loop_
_entity_poly.entity_id
_entity_poly.type
_entity_poly.pdbx_seq_one_letter_code
_entity_poly.pdbx_strand_id
1 'polypeptide(L)'
;MKRKWGKPFFTVLALLFLTGAGVTFYMHASTYRNVIVRCPLKEPVDVALVDGQGLELPFMLLLDSLDVTLNPLKLLVVHPVTGKVSREKPNFFTIENGQTTGRIAGVDVIIHEYIPAAKRIVSADTITYISYGYVGGVPAVRMTAVDHESGVEATGWVSHKNFMNPNSNLSINQEKVIILPRAQITDVQAKVLMYHKDKEHDEFQVTYKKSGRVGRWKLSLVRHKEWEELVGTYAEFRFQDLLWLWLAYIFMGLLLVTTGIITTYKK
;
A
#
# COMPACT_ATOMS: atom_id res chain seq x y z
N MET A 1 -7.32 0.78 -68.21
CA MET A 1 -8.07 -0.09 -67.28
C MET A 1 -7.90 0.40 -65.85
N LYS A 2 -8.82 1.22 -65.32
CA LYS A 2 -8.86 1.56 -63.88
C LYS A 2 -9.56 0.43 -63.15
N ARG A 3 -8.81 -0.39 -62.42
CA ARG A 3 -9.34 -1.51 -61.62
C ARG A 3 -10.24 -0.92 -60.53
N LYS A 4 -11.55 -0.94 -60.73
CA LYS A 4 -12.54 -0.56 -59.70
C LYS A 4 -12.45 -1.60 -58.59
N TRP A 5 -11.72 -1.29 -57.52
CA TRP A 5 -11.79 -2.03 -56.27
C TRP A 5 -13.21 -1.83 -55.71
N GLY A 6 -14.11 -2.75 -56.06
CA GLY A 6 -15.53 -2.63 -55.77
C GLY A 6 -15.84 -2.90 -54.29
N LYS A 7 -16.96 -2.32 -53.84
CA LYS A 7 -17.69 -2.51 -52.57
C LYS A 7 -17.33 -3.77 -51.74
N PRO A 8 -17.28 -5.01 -52.26
CA PRO A 8 -16.92 -6.17 -51.44
C PRO A 8 -15.54 -6.10 -50.80
N PHE A 9 -14.53 -5.48 -51.42
CA PHE A 9 -13.17 -5.53 -50.87
C PHE A 9 -13.03 -4.77 -49.54
N PHE A 10 -13.54 -3.53 -49.48
CA PHE A 10 -13.49 -2.72 -48.26
C PHE A 10 -14.46 -3.23 -47.18
N THR A 11 -15.63 -3.74 -47.57
CA THR A 11 -16.57 -4.34 -46.62
C THR A 11 -16.04 -5.65 -46.05
N VAL A 12 -15.40 -6.50 -46.86
CA VAL A 12 -14.77 -7.75 -46.42
C VAL A 12 -13.52 -7.48 -45.59
N LEU A 13 -12.72 -6.47 -45.91
CA LEU A 13 -11.57 -6.07 -45.10
C LEU A 13 -12.01 -5.51 -43.74
N ALA A 14 -13.05 -4.66 -43.70
CA ALA A 14 -13.64 -4.17 -42.47
C ALA A 14 -14.27 -5.31 -41.63
N LEU A 15 -14.97 -6.26 -42.27
CA LEU A 15 -15.50 -7.44 -41.58
C LEU A 15 -14.38 -8.33 -41.05
N LEU A 16 -13.34 -8.65 -41.83
CA LEU A 16 -12.20 -9.49 -41.39
C LEU A 16 -11.47 -8.89 -40.19
N PHE A 17 -11.36 -7.56 -40.11
CA PHE A 17 -10.80 -6.87 -38.95
C PHE A 17 -11.75 -6.85 -37.74
N LEU A 18 -13.07 -6.82 -37.98
CA LEU A 18 -14.11 -6.88 -36.94
C LEU A 18 -14.38 -8.30 -36.42
N THR A 19 -14.08 -9.37 -37.17
CA THR A 19 -14.53 -10.74 -36.84
C THR A 19 -13.47 -11.68 -36.29
N GLY A 20 -12.18 -11.32 -36.29
CA GLY A 20 -11.13 -12.24 -35.83
C GLY A 20 -9.91 -11.57 -35.23
N ALA A 21 -8.92 -11.25 -36.06
CA ALA A 21 -7.58 -10.88 -35.58
C ALA A 21 -7.55 -9.60 -34.73
N GLY A 22 -8.32 -8.57 -35.10
CA GLY A 22 -8.37 -7.32 -34.36
C GLY A 22 -9.01 -7.47 -32.98
N VAL A 23 -10.12 -8.23 -32.91
CA VAL A 23 -10.81 -8.52 -31.64
C VAL A 23 -9.95 -9.42 -30.75
N THR A 24 -9.30 -10.45 -31.31
CA THR A 24 -8.39 -11.31 -30.54
C THR A 24 -7.20 -10.52 -29.99
N PHE A 25 -6.60 -9.62 -30.78
CA PHE A 25 -5.50 -8.78 -30.33
C PHE A 25 -5.92 -7.76 -29.27
N TYR A 26 -7.10 -7.15 -29.44
CA TYR A 26 -7.69 -6.27 -28.42
C TYR A 26 -8.03 -7.03 -27.12
N MET A 27 -8.61 -8.23 -27.23
CA MET A 27 -8.91 -9.11 -26.10
C MET A 27 -7.62 -9.46 -25.35
N HIS A 28 -6.56 -9.84 -26.07
CA HIS A 28 -5.24 -10.14 -25.48
C HIS A 28 -4.61 -8.92 -24.80
N ALA A 29 -4.66 -7.73 -25.42
CA ALA A 29 -4.16 -6.51 -24.80
C ALA A 29 -5.00 -6.10 -23.57
N SER A 30 -6.30 -6.43 -23.57
CA SER A 30 -7.21 -6.16 -22.46
C SER A 30 -7.04 -7.12 -21.28
N THR A 31 -6.43 -8.29 -21.50
CA THR A 31 -6.12 -9.27 -20.43
C THR A 31 -5.25 -8.64 -19.33
N TYR A 32 -4.36 -7.71 -19.70
CA TYR A 32 -3.46 -7.04 -18.76
C TYR A 32 -3.99 -5.71 -18.22
N ARG A 33 -5.31 -5.50 -18.21
CA ARG A 33 -5.93 -4.21 -17.85
C ARG A 33 -5.86 -3.91 -16.35
N ASN A 34 -5.97 -4.93 -15.49
CA ASN A 34 -5.90 -4.81 -14.03
C ASN A 34 -5.34 -6.10 -13.44
N VAL A 35 -4.03 -6.29 -13.57
CA VAL A 35 -3.36 -7.49 -13.08
C VAL A 35 -2.74 -7.18 -11.73
N ILE A 36 -3.05 -7.99 -10.71
CA ILE A 36 -2.44 -7.86 -9.38
C ILE A 36 -1.35 -8.91 -9.26
N VAL A 37 -0.14 -8.45 -8.96
CA VAL A 37 1.02 -9.31 -8.72
C VAL A 37 1.45 -9.14 -7.28
N ARG A 38 1.55 -10.27 -6.57
CA ARG A 38 2.16 -10.30 -5.25
C ARG A 38 3.65 -10.61 -5.42
N CYS A 39 4.49 -9.65 -5.08
CA CYS A 39 5.94 -9.81 -5.13
C CYS A 39 6.51 -9.94 -3.71
N PRO A 40 7.04 -11.11 -3.32
CA PRO A 40 7.81 -11.25 -2.10
C PRO A 40 9.13 -10.50 -2.21
N LEU A 41 9.65 -10.03 -1.07
CA LEU A 41 10.92 -9.31 -1.03
C LEU A 41 12.08 -10.22 -1.45
N LYS A 42 12.92 -9.76 -2.38
CA LYS A 42 14.07 -10.49 -2.94
C LYS A 42 13.74 -11.80 -3.67
N GLU A 43 12.47 -12.06 -3.94
CA GLU A 43 12.06 -13.25 -4.70
C GLU A 43 11.51 -12.84 -6.08
N PRO A 44 11.97 -13.49 -7.16
CA PRO A 44 11.46 -13.22 -8.49
C PRO A 44 10.08 -13.86 -8.71
N VAL A 45 9.20 -13.13 -9.38
CA VAL A 45 7.84 -13.57 -9.70
C VAL A 45 7.53 -13.29 -11.17
N ASP A 46 6.99 -14.29 -11.85
CA ASP A 46 6.55 -14.25 -13.24
C ASP A 46 5.06 -14.64 -13.39
N VAL A 47 4.35 -14.90 -12.29
CA VAL A 47 2.92 -15.23 -12.29
C VAL A 47 2.12 -14.17 -11.55
N ALA A 48 1.05 -13.71 -12.18
CA ALA A 48 0.09 -12.81 -11.58
C ALA A 48 -1.23 -13.50 -11.23
N LEU A 49 -2.00 -12.92 -10.32
CA LEU A 49 -3.33 -13.40 -9.97
C LEU A 49 -4.40 -12.52 -10.62
N VAL A 50 -5.24 -13.11 -11.47
CA VAL A 50 -6.39 -12.47 -12.10
C VAL A 50 -7.61 -13.35 -11.86
N ASP A 51 -8.60 -12.85 -11.11
CA ASP A 51 -9.84 -13.56 -10.79
C ASP A 51 -9.64 -14.99 -10.23
N GLY A 52 -8.57 -15.20 -9.46
CA GLY A 52 -8.22 -16.49 -8.87
C GLY A 52 -7.47 -17.45 -9.81
N GLN A 53 -7.18 -17.04 -11.05
CA GLN A 53 -6.36 -17.80 -11.99
C GLN A 53 -4.96 -17.19 -12.12
N GLY A 54 -3.95 -18.06 -12.24
CA GLY A 54 -2.57 -17.67 -12.51
C GLY A 54 -2.42 -17.24 -13.97
N LEU A 55 -1.95 -16.02 -14.18
CA LEU A 55 -1.60 -15.47 -15.49
C LEU A 55 -0.08 -15.33 -15.57
N GLU A 56 0.55 -16.08 -16.47
CA GLU A 56 1.99 -15.91 -16.75
C GLU A 56 2.26 -14.52 -17.34
N LEU A 57 3.24 -13.82 -16.77
CA LEU A 57 3.70 -12.52 -17.21
C LEU A 57 4.76 -12.69 -18.31
N PRO A 58 4.83 -11.77 -19.28
CA PRO A 58 5.86 -11.78 -20.31
C PRO A 58 7.24 -11.31 -19.80
N PHE A 59 7.38 -11.02 -18.51
CA PHE A 59 8.58 -10.53 -17.83
C PHE A 59 8.61 -11.05 -16.39
N MET A 60 9.80 -11.08 -15.80
CA MET A 60 10.00 -11.44 -14.41
C MET A 60 10.15 -10.18 -13.56
N LEU A 61 9.49 -10.14 -12.41
CA LEU A 61 9.52 -9.02 -11.47
C LEU A 61 10.27 -9.42 -10.21
N LEU A 62 11.13 -8.54 -9.71
CA LEU A 62 11.84 -8.72 -8.47
C LEU A 62 11.64 -7.49 -7.60
N LEU A 63 11.08 -7.67 -6.40
CA LEU A 63 11.04 -6.62 -5.39
C LEU A 63 12.41 -6.53 -4.72
N ASP A 64 13.19 -5.52 -5.07
CA ASP A 64 14.55 -5.35 -4.58
C ASP A 64 14.60 -4.71 -3.19
N SER A 65 13.83 -3.64 -2.97
CA SER A 65 13.68 -3.00 -1.66
C SER A 65 12.25 -2.52 -1.43
N LEU A 66 11.85 -2.48 -0.15
CA LEU A 66 10.57 -1.94 0.29
C LEU A 66 10.81 -1.08 1.53
N ASP A 67 10.86 0.23 1.33
CA ASP A 67 11.12 1.22 2.36
C ASP A 67 9.81 1.85 2.82
N VAL A 68 9.49 1.69 4.11
CA VAL A 68 8.23 2.16 4.71
C VAL A 68 8.49 3.28 5.68
N THR A 69 7.90 4.44 5.40
CA THR A 69 8.00 5.63 6.24
C THR A 69 6.78 5.72 7.15
N LEU A 70 7.03 5.67 8.45
CA LEU A 70 6.02 5.81 9.50
C LEU A 70 5.92 7.25 9.99
N ASN A 71 4.71 7.70 10.30
CA ASN A 71 4.51 8.96 11.02
C ASN A 71 5.06 8.82 12.46
N PRO A 72 5.56 9.90 13.10
CA PRO A 72 5.95 9.86 14.49
C PRO A 72 4.84 9.33 15.39
N LEU A 73 5.24 8.59 16.42
CA LEU A 73 4.32 7.99 17.37
C LEU A 73 3.64 9.06 18.21
N LYS A 74 2.37 8.85 18.53
CA LYS A 74 1.56 9.80 19.30
C LYS A 74 0.95 9.09 20.49
N LEU A 75 1.12 9.63 21.69
CA LEU A 75 0.39 9.22 22.89
C LEU A 75 -0.98 9.90 22.92
N LEU A 76 -2.00 9.15 23.32
CA LEU A 76 -3.37 9.63 23.44
C LEU A 76 -3.92 9.28 24.81
N VAL A 77 -4.72 10.18 25.38
CA VAL A 77 -5.57 9.87 26.54
C VAL A 77 -6.95 9.45 26.04
N VAL A 78 -7.42 8.31 26.49
CA VAL A 78 -8.72 7.74 26.14
C VAL A 78 -9.50 7.37 27.39
N HIS A 79 -10.83 7.38 27.26
CA HIS A 79 -11.70 6.85 28.30
C HIS A 79 -11.67 5.31 28.30
N PRO A 80 -11.40 4.63 29.44
CA PRO A 80 -11.23 3.18 29.48
C PRO A 80 -12.43 2.39 28.93
N VAL A 81 -13.65 2.81 29.30
CA VAL A 81 -14.90 2.12 28.89
C VAL A 81 -15.34 2.48 27.47
N THR A 82 -15.40 3.76 27.12
CA THR A 82 -15.94 4.18 25.81
C THR A 82 -14.92 4.17 24.68
N GLY A 83 -13.62 4.11 24.99
CA GLY A 83 -12.53 4.19 24.02
C GLY A 83 -12.42 5.54 23.31
N LYS A 84 -13.21 6.55 23.71
CA LYS A 84 -13.18 7.88 23.10
C LYS A 84 -11.90 8.61 23.50
N VAL A 85 -11.22 9.17 22.51
CA VAL A 85 -10.05 10.05 22.72
C VAL A 85 -10.51 11.34 23.38
N SER A 86 -9.76 11.79 24.38
CA SER A 86 -10.01 13.06 25.04
C SER A 86 -9.99 14.21 24.02
N ARG A 87 -10.92 15.16 24.19
CA ARG A 87 -11.04 16.35 23.34
C ARG A 87 -10.24 17.54 23.86
N GLU A 88 -9.69 17.43 25.07
CA GLU A 88 -8.88 18.47 25.69
C GLU A 88 -7.59 18.68 24.92
N LYS A 89 -7.20 19.93 24.71
CA LYS A 89 -5.97 20.29 24.00
C LYS A 89 -4.83 20.51 25.00
N PRO A 90 -3.60 20.05 24.70
CA PRO A 90 -3.25 19.16 23.59
C PRO A 90 -3.83 17.75 23.79
N ASN A 91 -4.42 17.18 22.73
CA ASN A 91 -5.08 15.87 22.79
C ASN A 91 -4.15 14.70 22.43
N PHE A 92 -2.93 15.01 21.99
CA PHE A 92 -1.88 14.03 21.73
C PHE A 92 -0.51 14.60 22.07
N PHE A 93 0.43 13.70 22.34
CA PHE A 93 1.85 14.03 22.49
C PHE A 93 2.67 13.20 21.52
N THR A 94 3.47 13.86 20.69
CA THR A 94 4.33 13.19 19.73
C THR A 94 5.63 12.78 20.40
N ILE A 95 6.03 11.53 20.23
CA ILE A 95 7.31 11.03 20.71
C ILE A 95 8.34 11.28 19.61
N GLU A 96 9.21 12.27 19.82
CA GLU A 96 10.34 12.59 18.96
C GLU A 96 11.66 12.39 19.71
N ASN A 97 12.74 12.14 18.98
CA ASN A 97 14.07 11.95 19.58
C ASN A 97 14.47 13.21 20.37
N GLY A 98 14.50 13.10 21.69
CA GLY A 98 14.93 14.17 22.61
C GLY A 98 13.83 14.81 23.44
N GLN A 99 12.54 14.56 23.15
CA GLN A 99 11.45 15.07 23.98
C GLN A 99 11.10 14.08 25.08
N THR A 100 11.46 14.41 26.32
CA THR A 100 11.25 13.55 27.50
C THR A 100 10.06 13.98 28.35
N THR A 101 9.53 15.19 28.15
CA THR A 101 8.39 15.70 28.94
C THR A 101 7.35 16.40 28.06
N GLY A 102 6.09 16.32 28.47
CA GLY A 102 5.01 17.08 27.87
C GLY A 102 3.70 16.93 28.61
N ARG A 103 2.64 17.53 28.05
CA ARG A 103 1.30 17.51 28.61
C ARG A 103 0.31 16.97 27.58
N ILE A 104 -0.64 16.14 28.00
CA ILE A 104 -1.75 15.63 27.19
C ILE A 104 -3.04 15.59 28.00
N ALA A 105 -4.10 16.26 27.53
CA ALA A 105 -5.43 16.22 28.14
C ALA A 105 -5.42 16.32 29.69
N GLY A 106 -4.74 17.36 30.20
CA GLY A 106 -4.62 17.60 31.65
C GLY A 106 -3.63 16.71 32.40
N VAL A 107 -2.92 15.81 31.72
CA VAL A 107 -1.93 14.90 32.31
C VAL A 107 -0.52 15.30 31.91
N ASP A 108 0.36 15.48 32.89
CA ASP A 108 1.79 15.67 32.68
C ASP A 108 2.48 14.31 32.49
N VAL A 109 3.22 14.17 31.39
CA VAL A 109 3.87 12.92 30.97
C VAL A 109 5.37 13.10 30.97
N ILE A 110 6.06 12.16 31.61
CA ILE A 110 7.52 12.08 31.68
C ILE A 110 7.93 10.73 31.08
N ILE A 111 8.64 10.76 29.96
CA ILE A 111 9.19 9.60 29.29
C ILE A 111 10.56 9.31 29.88
N HIS A 112 10.70 8.12 30.46
CA HIS A 112 11.95 7.63 31.02
C HIS A 112 12.76 6.85 29.98
N GLU A 113 12.07 6.06 29.18
CA GLU A 113 12.70 5.16 28.22
C GLU A 113 11.81 4.98 26.99
N TYR A 114 12.42 5.05 25.80
CA TYR A 114 11.77 4.78 24.53
C TYR A 114 12.57 3.71 23.78
N ILE A 115 11.90 2.59 23.50
CA ILE A 115 12.47 1.48 22.74
C ILE A 115 11.68 1.38 21.43
N PRO A 116 12.25 1.76 20.26
CA PRO A 116 11.53 1.78 18.98
C PRO A 116 11.04 0.40 18.52
N ALA A 117 11.83 -0.64 18.79
CA ALA A 117 11.51 -2.03 18.48
C ALA A 117 11.73 -2.87 19.73
N ALA A 118 10.66 -3.17 20.47
CA ALA A 118 10.72 -3.87 21.73
C ALA A 118 9.98 -5.22 21.70
N LYS A 119 10.44 -6.15 22.54
CA LYS A 119 9.74 -7.41 22.83
C LYS A 119 9.23 -7.37 24.26
N ARG A 120 7.96 -7.74 24.44
CA ARG A 120 7.35 -7.87 25.76
C ARG A 120 7.86 -9.14 26.44
N ILE A 121 8.43 -8.99 27.64
CA ILE A 121 8.81 -10.10 28.52
C ILE A 121 7.90 -10.05 29.73
N VAL A 122 7.16 -11.13 29.94
CA VAL A 122 6.36 -11.33 31.14
C VAL A 122 7.19 -12.19 32.08
N SER A 123 7.69 -11.59 33.16
CA SER A 123 8.19 -12.31 34.33
C SER A 123 7.06 -12.48 35.34
N ALA A 124 7.24 -13.35 36.34
CA ALA A 124 6.19 -13.76 37.28
C ALA A 124 5.31 -12.60 37.80
N ASP A 125 5.93 -11.46 38.13
CA ASP A 125 5.22 -10.30 38.71
C ASP A 125 5.37 -8.99 37.91
N THR A 126 6.14 -8.98 36.81
CA THR A 126 6.46 -7.74 36.08
C THR A 126 6.46 -7.91 34.57
N ILE A 127 5.94 -6.89 33.89
CA ILE A 127 6.01 -6.74 32.44
C ILE A 127 7.16 -5.79 32.14
N THR A 128 8.15 -6.28 31.39
CA THR A 128 9.30 -5.49 30.94
C THR A 128 9.39 -5.53 29.43
N TYR A 129 10.04 -4.53 28.86
CA TYR A 129 10.30 -4.43 27.43
C TYR A 129 11.80 -4.34 27.22
N ILE A 130 12.31 -5.15 26.31
CA ILE A 130 13.72 -5.12 25.91
C ILE A 130 13.83 -4.82 24.42
N SER A 131 14.95 -4.22 24.02
CA SER A 131 15.24 -3.99 22.61
C SER A 131 15.27 -5.32 21.84
N TYR A 132 14.51 -5.37 20.77
CA TYR A 132 14.36 -6.50 19.88
C TYR A 132 14.70 -6.02 18.46
N GLY A 133 15.96 -6.19 18.06
CA GLY A 133 16.51 -5.67 16.79
C GLY A 133 16.02 -6.39 15.52
N TYR A 134 14.88 -7.09 15.56
CA TYR A 134 14.34 -7.87 14.46
C TYR A 134 12.90 -7.48 14.12
N VAL A 135 12.46 -7.88 12.92
CA VAL A 135 11.09 -7.75 12.42
C VAL A 135 10.11 -8.34 13.44
N GLY A 136 9.09 -7.55 13.82
CA GLY A 136 8.06 -7.94 14.79
C GLY A 136 8.17 -7.29 16.18
N GLY A 137 9.21 -6.50 16.44
CA GLY A 137 9.27 -5.62 17.61
C GLY A 137 8.21 -4.50 17.55
N VAL A 138 7.63 -4.14 18.69
CA VAL A 138 6.71 -3.01 18.81
C VAL A 138 7.35 -1.87 19.59
N PRO A 139 7.15 -0.60 19.22
CA PRO A 139 7.55 0.52 20.03
C PRO A 139 6.92 0.43 21.43
N ALA A 140 7.77 0.56 22.43
CA ALA A 140 7.39 0.57 23.83
C ALA A 140 7.99 1.80 24.52
N VAL A 141 7.20 2.40 25.40
CA VAL A 141 7.55 3.63 26.09
C VAL A 141 7.31 3.43 27.57
N ARG A 142 8.33 3.62 28.39
CA ARG A 142 8.20 3.68 29.84
C ARG A 142 7.98 5.13 30.23
N MET A 143 6.87 5.40 30.90
CA MET A 143 6.52 6.76 31.29
C MET A 143 5.88 6.83 32.68
N THR A 144 5.98 8.00 33.27
CA THR A 144 5.19 8.44 34.41
C THR A 144 4.17 9.46 33.93
N ALA A 145 2.94 9.32 34.38
CA ALA A 145 1.83 10.20 34.07
C ALA A 145 1.25 10.73 35.38
N VAL A 146 1.13 12.06 35.49
CA VAL A 146 0.57 12.76 36.64
C VAL A 146 -0.67 13.53 36.20
N ASP A 147 -1.83 13.15 36.70
CA ASP A 147 -3.07 13.87 36.41
C ASP A 147 -3.11 15.17 37.22
N HIS A 148 -3.23 16.31 36.55
CA HIS A 148 -3.18 17.62 37.19
C HIS A 148 -4.41 17.89 38.06
N GLU A 149 -5.56 17.29 37.74
CA GLU A 149 -6.81 17.51 38.48
C GLU A 149 -6.86 16.67 39.76
N SER A 150 -6.53 15.38 39.66
CA SER A 150 -6.60 14.44 40.78
C SER A 150 -5.30 14.30 41.57
N GLY A 151 -4.17 14.75 41.03
CA GLY A 151 -2.83 14.55 41.60
C GLY A 151 -2.35 13.10 41.57
N VAL A 152 -3.10 12.19 40.90
CA VAL A 152 -2.75 10.77 40.84
C VAL A 152 -1.58 10.56 39.88
N GLU A 153 -0.57 9.86 40.37
CA GLU A 153 0.59 9.44 39.59
C GLU A 153 0.48 7.96 39.21
N ALA A 154 0.74 7.65 37.94
CA ALA A 154 0.83 6.30 37.42
C ALA A 154 2.12 6.12 36.61
N THR A 155 2.87 5.06 36.87
CA THR A 155 4.12 4.75 36.15
C THR A 155 4.03 3.36 35.53
N GLY A 156 4.40 3.23 34.26
CA GLY A 156 4.38 1.94 33.58
C GLY A 156 4.81 1.99 32.12
N TRP A 157 4.67 0.83 31.45
CA TRP A 157 4.97 0.66 30.03
C TRP A 157 3.70 0.83 29.19
N VAL A 158 3.83 1.57 28.09
CA VAL A 158 2.80 1.71 27.07
C VAL A 158 3.33 1.19 25.75
N SER A 159 2.59 0.26 25.13
CA SER A 159 2.92 -0.29 23.81
C SER A 159 1.64 -0.64 23.04
N HIS A 160 1.69 -0.57 21.72
CA HIS A 160 0.60 -1.10 20.90
C HIS A 160 0.66 -2.63 20.83
N LYS A 161 -0.48 -3.24 20.47
CA LYS A 161 -0.60 -4.69 20.25
C LYS A 161 -0.11 -5.05 18.84
N ASN A 162 0.59 -6.17 18.72
CA ASN A 162 0.72 -6.89 17.46
C ASN A 162 0.41 -8.39 17.66
N PHE A 163 0.63 -9.21 16.64
CA PHE A 163 0.39 -10.66 16.72
C PHE A 163 1.19 -11.34 17.85
N MET A 164 2.42 -10.88 18.09
CA MET A 164 3.34 -11.50 19.07
C MET A 164 3.26 -10.88 20.48
N ASN A 165 2.80 -9.63 20.59
CA ASN A 165 2.80 -8.86 21.83
C ASN A 165 1.40 -8.26 22.08
N PRO A 166 0.75 -8.59 23.22
CA PRO A 166 -0.45 -7.88 23.68
C PRO A 166 -0.22 -6.38 23.85
N ASN A 167 -1.31 -5.60 23.87
CA ASN A 167 -1.24 -4.17 24.20
C ASN A 167 -0.83 -3.97 25.66
N SER A 168 -0.14 -2.86 25.92
CA SER A 168 0.10 -2.35 27.26
C SER A 168 -0.37 -0.90 27.31
N ASN A 169 -1.30 -0.63 28.21
CA ASN A 169 -1.91 0.68 28.40
C ASN A 169 -1.60 1.15 29.84
N LEU A 170 -1.48 2.45 30.04
CA LEU A 170 -1.25 3.03 31.37
C LEU A 170 -2.56 3.62 31.89
N SER A 171 -3.21 2.92 32.81
CA SER A 171 -4.41 3.41 33.49
C SER A 171 -4.01 4.38 34.60
N ILE A 172 -4.54 5.61 34.54
CA ILE A 172 -4.30 6.63 35.58
C ILE A 172 -5.43 6.57 36.60
N ASN A 173 -6.67 6.63 36.12
CA ASN A 173 -7.88 6.56 36.93
C ASN A 173 -9.02 5.87 36.15
N GLN A 174 -10.25 5.90 36.66
CA GLN A 174 -11.41 5.27 36.02
C GLN A 174 -11.89 5.99 34.75
N GLU A 175 -11.35 7.16 34.44
CA GLU A 175 -11.77 8.01 33.31
C GLU A 175 -10.66 8.25 32.28
N LYS A 176 -9.39 8.10 32.66
CA LYS A 176 -8.21 8.42 31.84
C LYS A 176 -7.25 7.24 31.78
N VAL A 177 -7.01 6.76 30.56
CA VAL A 177 -5.98 5.77 30.23
C VAL A 177 -5.12 6.33 29.11
N ILE A 178 -3.79 6.23 29.24
CA ILE A 178 -2.85 6.55 28.16
C ILE A 178 -2.65 5.31 27.31
N ILE A 179 -2.76 5.51 26.00
CA ILE A 179 -2.48 4.50 24.99
C ILE A 179 -1.43 5.00 24.00
N LEU A 180 -0.68 4.04 23.46
CA LEU A 180 0.18 4.23 22.30
C LEU A 180 -0.50 3.57 21.09
N PRO A 181 -1.22 4.32 20.24
CA PRO A 181 -1.72 3.80 18.97
C PRO A 181 -0.59 3.35 18.04
N ARG A 182 -0.95 2.55 17.05
CA ARG A 182 -0.07 2.14 15.96
C ARG A 182 0.37 3.37 15.15
N ALA A 183 1.66 3.42 14.78
CA ALA A 183 2.14 4.40 13.82
C ALA A 183 1.46 4.19 12.46
N GLN A 184 0.99 5.27 11.85
CA GLN A 184 0.38 5.22 10.52
C GLN A 184 1.45 5.29 9.45
N ILE A 185 1.29 4.50 8.38
CA ILE A 185 2.17 4.53 7.22
C ILE A 185 1.89 5.80 6.41
N THR A 186 2.89 6.67 6.33
CA THR A 186 2.80 7.95 5.59
C THR A 186 3.16 7.75 4.14
N ASP A 187 4.28 7.06 3.89
CA ASP A 187 4.78 6.80 2.55
C ASP A 187 5.39 5.40 2.47
N VAL A 188 5.35 4.82 1.27
CA VAL A 188 6.05 3.56 0.98
C VAL A 188 6.72 3.68 -0.38
N GLN A 189 7.98 3.30 -0.43
CA GLN A 189 8.79 3.29 -1.64
C GLN A 189 9.22 1.86 -1.91
N ALA A 190 8.96 1.40 -3.12
CA ALA A 190 9.34 0.08 -3.57
C ALA A 190 10.24 0.21 -4.79
N LYS A 191 11.40 -0.46 -4.72
CA LYS A 191 12.29 -0.64 -5.87
C LYS A 191 12.00 -2.00 -6.48
N VAL A 192 11.57 -2.01 -7.73
CA VAL A 192 11.18 -3.21 -8.47
C VAL A 192 12.04 -3.32 -9.71
N LEU A 193 12.67 -4.46 -9.93
CA LEU A 193 13.43 -4.76 -11.14
C LEU A 193 12.57 -5.63 -12.06
N MET A 194 12.50 -5.27 -13.33
CA MET A 194 11.77 -6.00 -14.36
C MET A 194 12.76 -6.58 -15.36
N TYR A 195 12.83 -7.91 -15.40
CA TYR A 195 13.67 -8.64 -16.31
C TYR A 195 12.84 -9.08 -17.52
N HIS A 196 13.21 -8.59 -18.69
CA HIS A 196 12.67 -9.08 -19.96
C HIS A 196 13.49 -10.28 -20.44
N LYS A 197 12.85 -11.23 -21.15
CA LYS A 197 13.53 -12.41 -21.71
C LYS A 197 14.74 -12.07 -22.61
N ASP A 198 14.75 -10.87 -23.20
CA ASP A 198 15.71 -10.47 -24.24
C ASP A 198 16.56 -9.22 -23.92
N LYS A 199 16.49 -8.65 -22.70
CA LYS A 199 17.19 -7.38 -22.36
C LYS A 199 17.86 -7.39 -20.98
N GLU A 200 18.81 -6.46 -20.80
CA GLU A 200 19.18 -5.93 -19.47
C GLU A 200 17.92 -5.39 -18.76
N HIS A 201 17.92 -5.52 -17.43
CA HIS A 201 16.78 -5.24 -16.57
C HIS A 201 16.37 -3.76 -16.59
N ASP A 202 15.07 -3.51 -16.51
CA ASP A 202 14.54 -2.17 -16.28
C ASP A 202 14.28 -1.97 -14.77
N GLU A 203 14.79 -0.89 -14.20
CA GLU A 203 14.52 -0.52 -12.80
C GLU A 203 13.30 0.39 -12.70
N PHE A 204 12.35 0.01 -11.83
CA PHE A 204 11.24 0.84 -11.40
C PHE A 204 11.44 1.27 -9.96
N GLN A 205 11.25 2.57 -9.72
CA GLN A 205 11.02 3.08 -8.37
C GLN A 205 9.58 3.56 -8.30
N VAL A 206 8.79 2.92 -7.44
CA VAL A 206 7.36 3.20 -7.30
C VAL A 206 7.11 3.66 -5.88
N THR A 207 6.45 4.81 -5.76
CA THR A 207 6.01 5.35 -4.47
C THR A 207 4.52 5.09 -4.30
N TYR A 208 4.04 4.85 -3.08
CA TYR A 208 2.66 4.43 -2.80
C TYR A 208 1.56 5.31 -3.45
N LYS A 209 1.84 6.59 -3.71
CA LYS A 209 0.92 7.53 -4.37
C LYS A 209 1.29 7.88 -5.82
N LYS A 210 2.39 7.34 -6.33
CA LYS A 210 2.91 7.64 -7.67
C LYS A 210 3.13 6.34 -8.44
N SER A 211 2.48 6.22 -9.59
CA SER A 211 2.74 5.10 -10.48
C SER A 211 4.08 5.27 -11.21
N GLY A 212 4.87 4.21 -11.27
CA GLY A 212 5.99 4.11 -12.21
C GLY A 212 5.48 3.75 -13.61
N ARG A 213 6.20 4.18 -14.64
CA ARG A 213 5.92 3.80 -16.03
C ARG A 213 7.23 3.48 -16.74
N VAL A 214 7.29 2.31 -17.38
CA VAL A 214 8.38 1.94 -18.30
C VAL A 214 7.74 1.36 -19.55
N GLY A 215 8.08 1.95 -20.70
CA GLY A 215 7.48 1.59 -21.99
C GLY A 215 5.95 1.64 -21.97
N ARG A 216 5.31 0.48 -22.19
CA ARG A 216 3.85 0.33 -22.23
C ARG A 216 3.21 0.00 -20.87
N TRP A 217 4.02 -0.28 -19.85
CA TRP A 217 3.55 -0.78 -18.56
C TRP A 217 3.43 0.35 -17.55
N LYS A 218 2.31 0.36 -16.83
CA LYS A 218 2.12 1.19 -15.63
C LYS A 218 2.11 0.29 -14.41
N LEU A 219 2.96 0.64 -13.46
CA LEU A 219 3.11 -0.05 -12.20
C LEU A 219 2.63 0.86 -11.06
N SER A 220 1.70 0.38 -10.25
CA SER A 220 1.21 1.12 -9.09
C SER A 220 1.15 0.20 -7.87
N LEU A 221 1.61 0.68 -6.73
CA LEU A 221 1.48 -0.05 -5.46
C LEU A 221 0.01 -0.11 -5.04
N VAL A 222 -0.44 -1.28 -4.59
CA VAL A 222 -1.79 -1.48 -4.06
C VAL A 222 -1.72 -1.47 -2.54
N ARG A 223 -2.60 -0.68 -1.88
CA ARG A 223 -2.76 -0.76 -0.42
C ARG A 223 -3.79 -1.81 -0.09
N HIS A 224 -3.39 -2.79 0.71
CA HIS A 224 -4.33 -3.64 1.42
C HIS A 224 -4.41 -3.19 2.88
N LYS A 225 -5.59 -3.37 3.50
CA LYS A 225 -5.79 -3.08 4.93
C LYS A 225 -4.90 -3.97 5.80
N GLU A 226 -4.68 -5.19 5.35
CA GLU A 226 -3.79 -6.20 5.94
C GLU A 226 -2.31 -5.89 5.72
N TRP A 227 -2.00 -5.00 4.78
CA TRP A 227 -0.63 -4.64 4.46
C TRP A 227 0.07 -4.05 5.67
N GLU A 228 -0.66 -3.38 6.57
CA GLU A 228 -0.10 -2.86 7.80
C GLU A 228 0.48 -3.98 8.67
N GLU A 229 -0.12 -5.17 8.75
CA GLU A 229 0.41 -6.30 9.54
C GLU A 229 1.53 -7.08 8.84
N LEU A 230 1.59 -7.01 7.51
CA LEU A 230 2.50 -7.78 6.65
C LEU A 230 3.57 -6.91 5.98
N VAL A 231 3.71 -5.65 6.41
CA VAL A 231 4.72 -4.70 5.91
C VAL A 231 6.11 -5.33 5.99
N GLY A 232 6.80 -5.39 4.86
CA GLY A 232 8.18 -5.88 4.77
C GLY A 232 8.33 -7.29 4.21
N THR A 233 7.27 -8.10 4.16
CA THR A 233 7.33 -9.47 3.60
C THR A 233 7.06 -9.50 2.10
N TYR A 234 6.04 -8.77 1.65
CA TYR A 234 5.67 -8.69 0.23
C TYR A 234 5.00 -7.35 -0.10
N ALA A 235 5.02 -6.99 -1.38
CA ALA A 235 4.26 -5.86 -1.91
C ALA A 235 3.33 -6.35 -3.03
N GLU A 236 2.11 -5.79 -3.07
CA GLU A 236 1.19 -6.04 -4.16
C GLU A 236 1.22 -4.88 -5.14
N PHE A 237 1.35 -5.25 -6.40
CA PHE A 237 1.51 -4.33 -7.51
C PHE A 237 0.37 -4.49 -8.48
N ARG A 238 -0.24 -3.37 -8.86
CA ARG A 238 -1.16 -3.30 -9.98
C ARG A 238 -0.37 -3.00 -11.24
N PHE A 239 -0.42 -3.96 -12.14
CA PHE A 239 0.05 -3.84 -13.51
C PHE A 239 -1.09 -3.50 -14.44
N GLN A 240 -0.84 -2.51 -15.29
CA GLN A 240 -1.74 -2.13 -16.37
C GLN A 240 -0.93 -1.95 -17.65
N ASP A 241 -1.27 -2.71 -18.68
CA ASP A 241 -0.83 -2.40 -20.04
C ASP A 241 -1.57 -1.12 -20.50
N LEU A 242 -0.89 -0.15 -21.10
CA LEU A 242 -1.55 1.01 -21.71
C LEU A 242 -1.85 0.80 -23.19
N LEU A 243 -1.35 -0.27 -23.81
CA LEU A 243 -1.56 -0.52 -25.23
C LEU A 243 -3.05 -0.68 -25.58
N TRP A 244 -3.85 -1.28 -24.68
CA TRP A 244 -5.30 -1.45 -24.92
C TRP A 244 -6.04 -0.11 -25.05
N LEU A 245 -5.62 0.94 -24.32
CA LEU A 245 -6.23 2.27 -24.44
C LEU A 245 -5.97 2.85 -25.84
N TRP A 246 -4.73 2.75 -26.31
CA TRP A 246 -4.35 3.23 -27.64
C TRP A 246 -5.04 2.44 -28.75
N LEU A 247 -5.13 1.12 -28.61
CA LEU A 247 -5.90 0.26 -29.52
C LEU A 247 -7.37 0.65 -29.54
N ALA A 248 -7.99 0.92 -28.38
CA ALA A 248 -9.39 1.36 -28.30
C ALA A 248 -9.64 2.64 -29.12
N TYR A 249 -8.72 3.62 -29.07
CA TYR A 249 -8.81 4.84 -29.89
C TYR A 249 -8.73 4.53 -31.39
N ILE A 250 -7.82 3.64 -31.81
CA ILE A 250 -7.72 3.23 -33.21
C ILE A 250 -8.99 2.54 -33.68
N PHE A 251 -9.54 1.62 -32.88
CA PHE A 251 -10.80 0.94 -33.18
C PHE A 251 -11.95 1.93 -33.31
N MET A 252 -12.04 2.91 -32.40
CA MET A 252 -13.06 3.96 -32.47
C MET A 252 -12.92 4.81 -33.74
N GLY A 253 -11.70 5.20 -34.11
CA GLY A 253 -11.42 5.93 -35.36
C GLY A 253 -11.81 5.13 -36.61
N LEU A 254 -11.49 3.84 -36.64
CA LEU A 254 -11.86 2.95 -37.74
C LEU A 254 -13.40 2.79 -37.85
N LEU A 255 -14.11 2.68 -36.74
CA LEU A 255 -15.58 2.65 -36.72
C LEU A 255 -16.19 3.95 -37.25
N LEU A 256 -15.62 5.10 -36.91
CA LEU A 256 -16.06 6.39 -37.45
C LEU A 256 -15.83 6.49 -38.97
N VAL A 257 -14.70 6.01 -39.48
CA VAL A 257 -14.42 6.00 -40.93
C VAL A 257 -15.38 5.08 -41.67
N THR A 258 -15.61 3.87 -41.17
CA THR A 258 -16.53 2.91 -41.81
C THR A 258 -17.98 3.40 -41.80
N THR A 259 -18.45 3.95 -40.68
CA THR A 259 -19.79 4.57 -40.60
C THR A 259 -19.92 5.81 -41.49
N GLY A 260 -18.88 6.64 -41.57
CA GLY A 260 -18.81 7.79 -42.49
C GLY A 260 -18.88 7.37 -43.97
N ILE A 261 -18.19 6.29 -44.35
CA ILE A 261 -18.26 5.72 -45.69
C ILE A 261 -19.66 5.18 -45.97
N ILE A 262 -20.25 4.39 -45.08
CA ILE A 262 -21.59 3.81 -45.27
C ILE A 262 -22.67 4.89 -45.43
N THR A 263 -22.57 5.97 -44.64
CA THR A 263 -23.52 7.10 -44.69
C THR A 263 -23.35 7.94 -45.95
N THR A 264 -22.11 8.20 -46.38
CA THR A 264 -21.82 8.97 -47.59
C THR A 264 -22.20 8.22 -48.86
N TYR A 265 -22.07 6.89 -48.89
CA TYR A 265 -22.41 6.05 -50.05
C TYR A 265 -23.91 5.69 -50.14
N LYS A 266 -24.73 6.03 -49.13
CA LYS A 266 -26.20 5.89 -49.16
C LYS A 266 -26.92 7.14 -49.70
N LYS A 267 -26.19 8.22 -49.97
CA LYS A 267 -26.65 9.36 -50.79
C LYS A 267 -26.18 9.16 -52.23
#